data_AF-V9IE49-F1
#
_entry.id   AF-V9IE49-F1
#
_cell.length_a   1.000
_cell.length_b   1.000
_cell.length_c   1.000
_cell.angle_alpha   90.00
_cell.angle_beta   90.00
_cell.angle_gamma   90.00
#
_symmetry.space_group_name_H-M   'P 1'
#
loop_
_entity.id
_entity.type
_entity.pdbx_description
1 polymer ?
#
loop_
_entity_poly.entity_id
_entity_poly.type
_entity_poly.pdbx_seq_one_letter_code
_entity_poly.pdbx_strand_id
1 'polypeptide(L)' 'MVDIQVAGIFIHPNCQDNSFFAKCDLIVKAKYCTHKYYAKFCCRSCTEAGQLPSRGPHLNNSKRRRRYILKSLI' A
#
# COMPACT_ATOMS: atom_id res chain seq x y z
N MET A 1 9.55 -30.63 15.83
CA MET A 1 9.85 -29.28 15.32
C MET A 1 8.60 -28.78 14.63
N VAL A 2 7.93 -27.79 15.23
CA VAL A 2 6.66 -27.24 14.71
C VAL A 2 7.03 -26.04 13.83
N ASP A 3 6.83 -26.18 12.53
CA ASP A 3 7.02 -25.10 11.56
C ASP A 3 5.76 -24.22 11.58
N ILE A 4 5.80 -23.16 12.40
CA ILE A 4 4.70 -22.20 12.52
C ILE A 4 4.81 -21.24 11.33
N GLN A 5 4.12 -21.56 10.23
CA GLN A 5 3.86 -20.58 9.18
C GLN A 5 2.80 -19.59 9.68
N VAL A 6 3.23 -18.51 10.32
CA VAL A 6 2.39 -17.33 10.54
C VAL A 6 1.89 -16.91 9.17
N ALA A 7 0.58 -17.03 8.93
CA ALA A 7 -0.05 -16.72 7.65
C ALA A 7 0.43 -15.35 7.17
N GLY A 8 1.34 -15.36 6.21
CA GLY A 8 1.97 -14.17 5.68
C GLY A 8 0.88 -13.24 5.17
N ILE A 9 0.86 -12.03 5.71
CA ILE A 9 -0.07 -10.98 5.30
C ILE A 9 0.02 -10.91 3.77
N PHE A 10 -1.09 -11.16 3.06
CA PHE A 10 -1.07 -11.18 1.60
C PHE A 10 -0.83 -9.75 1.08
N ILE A 11 0.42 -9.43 0.75
CA ILE A 11 0.81 -8.14 0.18
C ILE A 11 0.80 -8.29 -1.34
N HIS A 12 -0.02 -7.49 -2.00
CA HIS A 12 -0.12 -7.50 -3.45
C HIS A 12 1.26 -7.16 -4.08
N PRO A 13 1.74 -7.83 -5.14
CA PRO A 13 3.07 -7.58 -5.72
C PRO A 13 3.29 -6.12 -6.18
N ASN A 14 2.21 -5.41 -6.52
CA ASN A 14 2.24 -3.98 -6.85
C ASN A 14 2.26 -3.02 -5.63
N CYS A 15 2.22 -3.55 -4.40
CA CYS A 15 2.35 -2.81 -3.16
C CYS A 15 3.82 -2.83 -2.75
N GLN A 16 4.58 -1.84 -3.20
CA GLN A 16 6.00 -1.69 -2.89
C GLN A 16 6.26 -0.33 -2.26
N ASP A 17 7.27 -0.30 -1.39
CA ASP A 17 7.74 0.93 -0.79
C ASP A 17 8.68 1.65 -1.73
N ASN A 18 8.58 2.97 -1.78
CA ASN A 18 9.42 3.83 -2.59
C ASN A 18 10.06 4.91 -1.72
N SER A 19 11.28 4.62 -1.27
CA SER A 19 12.09 5.47 -0.39
C SER A 19 12.50 6.81 -1.03
N PHE A 20 12.44 6.92 -2.36
CA PHE A 20 12.68 8.19 -3.06
C PHE A 20 11.60 9.23 -2.76
N PHE A 21 10.35 8.80 -2.57
CA PHE A 21 9.21 9.70 -2.36
C PHE A 21 8.82 9.88 -0.89
N ALA A 22 9.16 8.93 -0.02
CA ALA A 22 8.93 9.03 1.43
C ALA A 22 9.84 8.07 2.21
N LYS A 23 10.31 8.50 3.38
CA LYS A 23 10.98 7.60 4.34
C LYS A 23 9.95 6.82 5.15
N CYS A 24 9.62 5.62 4.70
CA CYS A 24 8.55 4.80 5.28
C CYS A 24 8.74 4.48 6.76
N ASP A 25 9.98 4.39 7.25
CA ASP A 25 10.30 4.23 8.67
C ASP A 25 9.69 5.33 9.55
N LEU A 26 9.75 6.58 9.07
CA LEU A 26 9.20 7.73 9.80
C LEU A 26 7.69 7.75 9.73
N ILE A 27 7.13 7.39 8.57
CA ILE A 27 5.68 7.36 8.35
C ILE A 27 5.00 6.34 9.26
N VAL A 28 5.56 5.13 9.36
CA VAL A 28 5.05 4.07 10.22
C VAL A 28 5.15 4.47 11.69
N LYS A 29 6.29 5.01 12.12
CA LYS A 29 6.48 5.50 13.50
C LYS A 29 5.49 6.61 13.87
N ALA A 30 5.25 7.52 12.94
CA ALA A 30 4.32 8.64 13.13
C ALA A 30 2.85 8.30 12.82
N LYS A 31 2.54 7.03 12.49
CA LYS A 31 1.19 6.57 12.12
C LYS A 31 0.51 7.34 10.98
N TYR A 32 1.30 7.85 10.03
CA TYR A 32 0.82 8.62 8.88
C TYR A 32 0.40 7.76 7.68
N CYS A 33 0.36 6.44 7.85
CA CYS A 33 -0.05 5.47 6.83
C CYS A 33 -1.45 5.71 6.26
N THR A 34 -2.34 6.39 6.98
CA THR A 34 -3.69 6.75 6.49
C THR A 34 -3.69 7.83 5.41
N HIS A 35 -2.61 8.60 5.28
CA HIS A 35 -2.50 9.66 4.29
C HIS A 35 -2.37 9.06 2.88
N LYS A 36 -3.17 9.54 1.93
CA LYS A 36 -3.26 8.99 0.56
C LYS A 36 -1.91 8.92 -0.17
N TYR A 37 -1.03 9.90 0.06
CA TYR A 37 0.31 9.90 -0.51
C TYR A 37 1.15 8.77 0.09
N TYR A 38 1.22 8.67 1.41
CA TYR A 38 2.02 7.66 2.08
C TYR A 38 1.45 6.25 1.91
N ALA A 39 0.13 6.09 1.85
CA ALA A 39 -0.49 4.81 1.55
C ALA A 39 -0.12 4.26 0.17
N LYS A 40 0.23 5.15 -0.78
CA LYS A 40 0.68 4.77 -2.12
C LYS A 40 2.16 4.39 -2.16
N PHE A 41 3.00 5.13 -1.44
CA PHE A 41 4.47 5.00 -1.52
C PHE A 41 5.09 4.19 -0.38
N CYS A 42 4.37 3.95 0.71
CA CYS A 42 4.78 3.14 1.86
C CYS A 42 3.79 2.00 2.10
N CYS A 43 3.25 1.46 1.01
CA CYS A 43 2.19 0.47 1.04
C CYS A 43 2.61 -0.80 1.79
N ARG A 44 3.81 -1.31 1.52
CA ARG A 44 4.33 -2.56 2.09
C ARG A 44 4.63 -2.38 3.57
N SER A 45 5.48 -1.41 3.94
CA SER A 45 5.82 -1.10 5.33
C SER A 45 4.59 -0.84 6.20
N CYS A 46 3.62 -0.08 5.69
CA CYS A 46 2.40 0.21 6.44
C CYS A 46 1.46 -1.00 6.57
N THR A 47 1.43 -1.90 5.59
CA THR A 47 0.63 -3.14 5.64
C THR A 47 1.27 -4.15 6.59
N GLU A 48 2.60 -4.28 6.55
CA GLU A 48 3.37 -5.11 7.49
C GLU A 48 3.21 -4.61 8.94
N ALA A 49 3.15 -3.29 9.13
CA ALA A 49 2.88 -2.68 10.43
C ALA A 49 1.41 -2.74 10.87
N GLY A 50 0.51 -3.32 10.06
CA GLY A 50 -0.93 -3.41 10.37
C GLY A 50 -1.68 -2.07 10.38
N GLN A 51 -1.07 -1.00 9.85
CA GLN A 51 -1.67 0.34 9.78
C GLN A 51 -2.46 0.57 8.48
N LEU A 52 -2.30 -0.33 7.51
CA LEU A 52 -3.00 -0.32 6.23
C LEU A 52 -3.57 -1.71 5.96
N PRO A 53 -4.84 -1.82 5.53
CA PRO A 53 -5.42 -3.12 5.20
C PRO A 53 -4.75 -3.71 3.95
N SER A 54 -4.60 -5.03 3.90
CA SER A 54 -4.02 -5.76 2.74
C SER A 54 -4.80 -5.60 1.43
N ARG A 55 -5.97 -4.95 1.49
CA ARG A 55 -6.83 -4.62 0.35
C ARG A 55 -7.43 -3.24 0.56
N GLY A 56 -7.40 -2.39 -0.47
CA GLY A 56 -8.00 -1.06 -0.37
C GLY A 56 -7.69 -0.12 -1.53
N PRO A 57 -8.19 1.14 -1.45
CA PRO A 57 -7.99 2.15 -2.48
C PRO A 57 -6.52 2.54 -2.68
N HIS A 58 -5.65 2.29 -1.70
CA HIS A 58 -4.22 2.53 -1.76
C HIS A 58 -3.47 1.59 -2.73
N LEU A 59 -4.00 0.38 -2.96
CA LEU A 59 -3.52 -0.55 -4.01
C LEU A 59 -4.01 -0.19 -5.41
N ASN A 60 -5.02 0.69 -5.49
CA ASN A 60 -5.82 0.82 -6.70
C ASN A 60 -5.32 1.91 -7.64
N ASN A 61 -4.23 1.62 -8.34
CA ASN A 61 -3.85 2.42 -9.51
C ASN A 61 -4.81 2.16 -10.71
N SER A 62 -5.33 0.93 -10.84
CA SER A 62 -6.16 0.49 -11.98
C SER A 62 -7.53 1.16 -12.10
N LYS A 63 -8.22 1.49 -11.00
CA LYS A 63 -9.51 2.22 -11.03
C LYS A 63 -9.32 3.68 -11.43
N ARG A 64 -8.12 4.25 -11.21
CA ARG A 64 -7.82 5.61 -11.69
C ARG A 64 -7.57 5.59 -13.20
N ARG A 65 -6.83 4.60 -13.70
CA ARG A 65 -6.62 4.39 -15.15
C ARG A 65 -7.94 4.10 -15.88
N ARG A 66 -8.78 3.19 -15.37
CA ARG A 66 -10.08 2.84 -15.96
C ARG A 66 -11.05 4.03 -15.97
N ARG A 67 -11.10 4.82 -14.89
CA ARG A 67 -11.91 6.04 -14.83
C ARG A 67 -11.36 7.15 -15.74
N TYR A 68 -10.04 7.29 -15.86
CA TYR A 68 -9.44 8.24 -16.79
C TYR A 68 -9.76 7.87 -18.24
N ILE A 69 -9.57 6.59 -18.62
CA ILE A 69 -9.91 6.07 -19.95
C ILE A 69 -11.40 6.29 -20.27
N LEU A 70 -12.33 5.97 -19.36
CA LEU A 70 -13.75 6.20 -19.58
C LEU A 70 -14.08 7.70 -19.76
N LYS A 71 -13.34 8.57 -19.07
CA LYS A 71 -13.56 10.03 -19.08
C LYS A 71 -12.90 10.73 -20.28
N SER A 72 -12.00 10.06 -21.00
CA SER A 72 -11.39 10.52 -22.26
C SER A 72 -12.10 9.99 -23.52
N LEU A 73 -13.15 9.17 -23.35
CA LEU A 73 -13.98 8.62 -24.43
C LEU A 73 -15.36 9.31 -24.55
N ILE A 74 -15.57 10.38 -23.78
CA ILE A 74 -16.75 11.27 -23.79
C ILE A 74 -16.26 12.67 -24.15
#